data_AF-A0A4Q0YP15-F1
#
_entry.id   AF-A0A4Q0YP15-F1
#
_cell.length_a   1.000
_cell.length_b   1.000
_cell.length_c   1.000
_cell.angle_alpha   90.00
_cell.angle_beta   90.00
_cell.angle_gamma   90.00
#
_symmetry.space_group_name_H-M   'P 1'
#
loop_
_entity.id
_entity.type
_entity.pdbx_description
1 polymer ?
#
loop_
_entity_poly.entity_id
_entity_poly.type
_entity_poly.pdbx_seq_one_letter_code
_entity_poly.pdbx_strand_id
1 'polypeptide(L)' 'MKTYQFYTKQDVLVHLDIDGESYKEEKKQLVAQGFNPIGDLVQAEDAKQAFKNLKSYDLDDLVADAKLHTLAGGIILALG' A
#
# COMPACT_ATOMS: atom_id res chain seq x y z
N MET A 1 9.39 7.20 -13.30
CA MET A 1 8.48 6.09 -12.93
C MET A 1 8.96 5.54 -11.60
N LYS A 2 8.01 5.17 -10.75
CA LYS A 2 8.25 4.61 -9.42
C LYS A 2 7.62 3.24 -9.35
N THR A 3 8.20 2.38 -8.53
CA THR A 3 7.65 1.05 -8.31
C THR A 3 6.96 1.02 -6.94
N TYR A 4 5.71 0.55 -6.92
CA TYR A 4 4.89 0.51 -5.72
C TYR A 4 4.59 -0.93 -5.32
N GLN A 5 4.76 -1.25 -4.03
CA GLN A 5 4.24 -2.47 -3.43
C GLN A 5 3.01 -2.13 -2.59
N PHE A 6 1.92 -2.86 -2.81
CA PHE A 6 0.72 -2.75 -2.01
C PHE A 6 0.73 -3.74 -0.85
N TYR A 7 0.13 -3.32 0.26
CA TYR A 7 0.01 -4.04 1.51
C TYR A 7 -1.43 -3.92 2.01
N THR A 8 -1.98 -5.01 2.52
CA THR A 8 -3.32 -5.03 3.12
C THR A 8 -3.32 -5.62 4.53
N LYS A 9 -4.24 -5.13 5.35
CA LYS A 9 -4.62 -5.73 6.63
C LYS A 9 -6.12 -5.50 6.83
N GLN A 10 -6.89 -6.59 6.82
CA GLN A 10 -8.36 -6.50 6.88
C GLN A 10 -8.84 -5.56 5.76
N ASP A 11 -9.50 -4.47 6.12
CA ASP A 11 -10.09 -3.48 5.22
C ASP A 11 -9.19 -2.24 5.04
N VAL A 12 -7.88 -2.34 5.28
CA VAL A 12 -6.94 -1.23 5.11
C VAL A 12 -5.91 -1.57 4.05
N LEU A 13 -5.88 -0.76 2.99
CA LEU A 13 -4.90 -0.85 1.93
C LEU A 13 -3.90 0.31 2.00
N VAL A 14 -2.62 -0.02 1.92
CA VAL A 14 -1.48 0.91 1.92
C VAL A 14 -0.54 0.58 0.77
N HIS A 15 0.17 1.59 0.28
CA HIS A 15 1.19 1.45 -0.76
C HIS A 15 2.52 1.98 -0.24
N LEU A 16 3.62 1.35 -0.65
CA LEU A 16 4.96 1.84 -0.42
C LEU A 16 5.69 2.02 -1.75
N ASP A 17 6.40 3.14 -1.89
CA ASP A 17 7.36 3.35 -2.97
C ASP A 17 8.64 2.55 -2.65
N ILE A 18 8.91 1.47 -3.40
CA ILE A 18 10.05 0.59 -3.10
C ILE A 18 11.39 1.24 -3.42
N ASP A 19 11.38 2.24 -4.30
CA ASP A 19 12.55 3.00 -4.71
C ASP A 19 12.83 4.17 -3.74
N GLY A 20 11.93 4.41 -2.77
CA GLY A 20 12.06 5.43 -1.74
C GLY A 20 13.07 5.06 -0.64
N GLU A 21 13.81 6.06 -0.14
CA GLU A 21 14.80 5.85 0.92
C GLU A 21 14.20 5.27 2.21
N SER A 22 12.94 5.62 2.50
CA SER A 22 12.21 5.17 3.68
C SER A 22 11.58 3.77 3.55
N TYR A 23 11.65 3.14 2.37
CA TYR A 23 10.96 1.88 2.09
C TYR A 23 11.26 0.78 3.11
N LYS A 24 12.53 0.60 3.49
CA LYS A 24 12.93 -0.45 4.43
C LYS A 24 12.31 -0.25 5.81
N GLU A 25 12.24 0.99 6.29
CA GLU A 25 11.68 1.32 7.59
C GLU A 25 10.16 1.21 7.58
N GLU A 26 9.50 1.77 6.57
CA GLU A 26 8.05 1.71 6.41
C GLU A 26 7.57 0.27 6.23
N LYS A 27 8.26 -0.54 5.42
CA LYS A 27 7.96 -1.98 5.27
C LYS A 27 8.05 -2.72 6.59
N LYS A 28 9.12 -2.48 7.37
CA LYS A 28 9.29 -3.12 8.67
C LYS A 28 8.16 -2.74 9.63
N GLN A 29 7.74 -1.48 9.62
CA GLN A 29 6.62 -1.01 10.43
C GLN A 29 5.29 -1.65 9.99
N LEU A 30 5.02 -1.74 8.68
CA LEU A 30 3.80 -2.37 8.16
C LEU A 30 3.74 -3.86 8.50
N VAL A 31 4.82 -4.61 8.28
CA VAL A 31 4.88 -6.04 8.61
C VAL A 31 4.72 -6.25 10.12
N ALA A 32 5.36 -5.42 10.96
CA ALA A 32 5.20 -5.49 12.42
C ALA A 32 3.76 -5.18 12.88
N GLN A 33 3.03 -4.34 12.13
CA GLN A 33 1.62 -4.05 12.36
C GLN A 33 0.67 -5.14 11.82
N GLY A 34 1.20 -6.16 11.14
CA GLY A 34 0.43 -7.28 10.60
C GLY A 34 -0.13 -7.05 9.19
N PHE A 35 0.43 -6.10 8.44
CA PHE A 35 0.11 -5.94 7.03
C PHE A 35 0.83 -6.98 6.18
N ASN A 36 0.12 -7.53 5.20
CA ASN A 36 0.65 -8.50 4.24
C ASN A 36 0.78 -7.85 2.86
N PRO A 37 1.87 -8.07 2.13
CA PRO A 37 1.98 -7.62 0.75
C PRO A 37 0.91 -8.31 -0.10
N ILE A 38 0.30 -7.56 -1.03
CA ILE A 38 -0.64 -8.10 -2.00
C ILE A 38 -0.30 -7.65 -3.41
N GLY A 39 -0.64 -8.51 -4.36
CA GLY A 39 -0.37 -8.27 -5.78
C GLY A 39 1.12 -8.19 -6.12
N ASP A 40 1.36 -7.99 -7.41
CA ASP A 40 2.70 -7.74 -7.93
C ASP A 40 3.13 -6.28 -7.72
N LEU A 41 4.42 -6.04 -7.91
CA LEU A 41 4.98 -4.69 -7.94
C LEU A 41 4.39 -3.91 -9.11
N VAL A 42 3.80 -2.75 -8.81
CA VAL A 42 3.15 -1.91 -9.82
C VAL A 42 4.04 -0.74 -10.17
N GLN A 43 4.45 -0.65 -11.43
CA GLN A 43 5.11 0.54 -11.95
C GLN A 43 4.09 1.59 -12.36
N ALA A 44 4.29 2.82 -11.90
CA ALA A 44 3.43 3.95 -12.23
C ALA A 44 4.18 5.28 -12.12
N GLU A 45 3.61 6.35 -12.68
CA GLU A 45 4.17 7.70 -12.50
C GLU A 45 3.93 8.22 -11.08
N ASP A 46 2.76 7.88 -10.51
CA ASP A 46 2.34 8.28 -9.17
C ASP A 46 1.48 7.19 -8.51
N ALA A 47 1.25 7.33 -7.19
CA ALA A 47 0.48 6.38 -6.40
C ALA A 47 -0.98 6.23 -6.85
N LYS A 48 -1.59 7.29 -7.40
CA LYS A 48 -2.98 7.25 -7.90
C LYS A 48 -3.05 6.40 -9.17
N GLN A 49 -2.06 6.50 -10.05
CA GLN A 49 -1.96 5.63 -11.21
C GLN A 49 -1.61 4.19 -10.81
N ALA A 50 -0.74 3.99 -9.82
CA ALA A 50 -0.44 2.66 -9.28
C ALA A 50 -1.71 1.97 -8.75
N PHE A 51 -2.57 2.71 -8.05
CA PHE A 51 -3.84 2.16 -7.55
C PHE A 51 -4.82 1.80 -8.66
N LYS A 52 -4.90 2.62 -9.72
CA LYS A 52 -5.71 2.26 -10.90
C LYS A 52 -5.21 0.98 -11.56
N ASN A 53 -3.89 0.83 -11.69
CA ASN A 53 -3.28 -0.36 -12.26
C ASN A 53 -3.49 -1.60 -11.38
N LEU A 54 -3.46 -1.42 -10.05
CA LEU A 54 -3.79 -2.47 -9.08
C LEU A 54 -5.25 -2.94 -9.20
N LYS A 55 -6.22 -2.01 -9.30
CA LYS A 55 -7.64 -2.36 -9.48
C LYS A 55 -7.92 -3.12 -10.79
N SER A 56 -7.11 -2.90 -11.82
CA SER A 56 -7.21 -3.65 -13.07
C SER A 56 -6.72 -5.10 -12.94
N TYR A 57 -5.91 -5.39 -11.92
CA TYR A 57 -5.52 -6.74 -11.54
C TYR A 57 -6.54 -7.26 -10.53
N ASP A 58 -7.62 -7.91 -11.00
CA ASP A 58 -8.58 -8.78 -10.29
C ASP A 58 -8.36 -8.94 -8.76
N LEU A 59 -8.50 -7.83 -8.02
CA LEU A 59 -8.41 -7.75 -6.57
C LEU A 59 -9.77 -7.32 -6.01
N ASP A 60 -10.83 -7.54 -6.79
CA ASP A 60 -12.21 -7.24 -6.43
C ASP A 60 -12.60 -7.90 -5.10
N ASP A 61 -12.10 -9.10 -4.79
CA ASP A 61 -12.33 -9.74 -3.49
C ASP A 61 -11.51 -9.17 -2.32
N LEU A 62 -10.36 -8.53 -2.57
CA LEU A 62 -9.43 -8.07 -1.53
C LEU A 62 -9.57 -6.58 -1.20
N VAL A 63 -10.14 -5.78 -2.12
CA VAL A 63 -10.19 -4.31 -2.02
C VAL A 63 -11.63 -3.78 -2.03
N ALA A 64 -12.65 -4.62 -2.28
CA ALA A 64 -14.06 -4.19 -2.25
C ALA A 64 -14.47 -3.58 -0.90
N ASP A 65 -13.92 -4.06 0.21
CA ASP A 65 -14.17 -3.53 1.55
C ASP A 65 -13.08 -2.58 2.06
N ALA A 66 -11.92 -2.54 1.40
CA ALA A 66 -10.79 -1.81 1.93
C ALA A 66 -10.99 -0.28 1.84
N LYS A 67 -11.19 0.37 2.99
CA LYS A 67 -11.16 1.83 3.12
C LYS A 67 -9.74 2.31 2.80
N LEU A 68 -9.59 2.89 1.61
CA LEU A 68 -8.34 3.49 1.16
C LEU A 68 -7.94 4.62 2.11
N HIS A 69 -7.00 4.33 3.01
CA HIS A 69 -6.32 5.34 3.81
C HIS A 69 -5.01 5.67 3.10
N THR A 70 -5.00 6.78 2.36
CA THR A 70 -3.79 7.32 1.74
C THR A 70 -2.89 7.87 2.84
N LEU A 71 -2.03 7.02 3.41
CA LEU A 71 -0.96 7.47 4.30
C LEU A 71 0.16 8.02 3.45
N ALA A 72 -0.05 9.21 2.91
CA ALA A 72 1.03 10.01 2.36
C ALA A 72 1.87 10.52 3.55
N GLY A 73 2.93 9.79 3.88
CA GLY A 73 4.04 10.23 4.74
C GLY A 73 3.61 10.93 6.04
N GLY A 74 3.31 10.15 7.08
CA GLY A 74 3.13 10.71 8.42
C GLY A 74 2.31 9.82 9.32
N ILE A 75 3.01 9.11 10.22
CA ILE A 75 2.56 8.66 11.55
C ILE A 75 1.06 8.32 11.65
N ILE A 76 0.71 7.03 11.61
CA ILE A 76 -0.56 6.62 12.23
C ILE A 76 -0.35 6.68 13.74
N LEU A 77 -0.75 7.78 14.35
CA LEU A 77 -1.13 7.80 15.74
C LEU A 77 -2.39 6.94 15.87
N ALA A 78 -2.21 5.71 16.36
CA ALA A 78 -3.30 4.93 16.90
C ALA A 78 -3.93 5.74 18.05
N LEU A 79 -5.16 6.19 17.88
CA LEU A 79 -5.97 6.76 18.95
C LEU A 79 -7.03 5.73 19.35
N GLY A 80 -6.87 5.27 20.60
CA GLY A 80 -7.90 4.89 21.58
C GLY A 80 -9.16 4.20 21.11
#